data_AF-A0A6I4YJ52-F1
#
_entry.id   AF-A0A6I4YJ52-F1
#
_cell.length_a   1.000
_cell.length_b   1.000
_cell.length_c   1.000
_cell.angle_alpha   90.00
_cell.angle_beta   90.00
_cell.angle_gamma   90.00
#
_symmetry.space_group_name_H-M   'P 1'
#
loop_
_entity.id
_entity.type
_entity.pdbx_description
1 polymer ?
#
loop_
_entity_poly.entity_id
_entity_poly.type
_entity_poly.pdbx_seq_one_letter_code
_entity_poly.pdbx_strand_id
1 'polypeptide(L)'
;MQDVKRTCRDRIERRIAFGDLFEALHLIEVSQGQAGTVNTAFVERLNATLRTWLPALVRRSPHAGSDGARLERHFLLVLAAYNHIRPHRSLRIQVNGRWVDR
;
A
#
# COMPACT_ATOMS: atom_id res chain seq x y z
N MET A 1 1.86 6.74 -9.29
CA MET A 1 3.10 7.15 -8.61
C MET A 1 3.74 5.93 -7.95
N GLN A 2 5.02 5.63 -8.20
CA GLN A 2 5.70 4.47 -7.59
C GLN A 2 6.98 4.95 -6.91
N ASP A 3 7.09 4.75 -5.60
CA ASP A 3 8.32 4.98 -4.84
C ASP A 3 9.23 3.75 -4.97
N VAL A 4 10.47 3.98 -5.40
CA VAL A 4 11.48 2.93 -5.58
C VAL A 4 12.55 3.12 -4.52
N LYS A 5 12.61 2.15 -3.61
CA LYS A 5 13.67 2.01 -2.62
C LYS A 5 14.83 1.23 -3.22
N ARG A 6 16.02 1.82 -3.22
CA ARG A 6 17.29 1.12 -3.47
C ARG A 6 18.10 1.08 -2.18
N THR A 7 18.50 -0.11 -1.77
CA THR A 7 19.46 -0.29 -0.68
C THR A 7 20.85 -0.37 -1.31
N CYS A 8 21.62 0.70 -1.22
CA CYS A 8 23.06 0.66 -1.45
C CYS A 8 23.73 0.28 -0.13
N ARG A 9 24.91 -0.36 -0.19
CA ARG A 9 25.60 -1.07 0.91
C ARG A 9 25.56 -0.35 2.27
N ASP A 10 25.52 0.98 2.27
CA ASP A 10 25.60 1.83 3.47
C ASP A 10 24.48 2.89 3.56
N ARG A 11 23.57 2.97 2.56
CA ARG A 11 22.54 4.01 2.47
C ARG A 11 21.28 3.55 1.76
N ILE A 12 20.13 3.95 2.29
CA ILE A 12 18.83 3.77 1.62
C ILE A 12 18.58 5.01 0.75
N GLU A 13 18.60 4.81 -0.56
CA GLU A 13 18.16 5.82 -1.52
C GLU A 13 16.68 5.59 -1.85
N ARG A 14 15.89 6.65 -1.77
CA ARG A 14 14.48 6.64 -2.15
C ARG A 14 14.31 7.56 -3.34
N ARG A 15 13.73 7.04 -4.42
CA ARG A 15 13.46 7.80 -5.63
C ARG A 15 12.03 7.55 -6.06
N ILE A 16 11.31 8.62 -6.34
CA ILE A 16 10.03 8.53 -7.05
C ILE A 16 10.35 8.17 -8.50
N ALA A 17 9.88 7.02 -8.96
CA ALA A 17 10.12 6.55 -10.32
C ALA A 17 9.10 7.08 -11.33
N PHE A 18 7.89 7.41 -10.86
CA PHE A 18 6.80 7.91 -11.70
C PHE A 18 5.95 8.92 -10.92
N GLY A 19 5.60 10.03 -11.56
CA GLY A 19 4.78 11.10 -11.00
C GLY A 19 5.59 12.34 -10.62
N ASP A 20 4.91 13.34 -10.07
CA ASP A 20 5.50 14.59 -9.61
C ASP A 20 5.95 14.48 -8.13
N LEU A 21 7.13 15.01 -7.82
CA LEU A 21 7.70 14.99 -6.48
C LEU A 21 6.95 15.96 -5.55
N PHE A 22 6.45 17.07 -6.06
CA PHE A 22 5.77 18.05 -5.22
C PHE A 22 4.38 17.54 -4.81
N GLU A 23 3.62 16.99 -5.77
CA GLU A 23 2.36 16.30 -5.50
C GLU A 23 2.53 15.14 -4.51
N ALA A 24 3.58 14.33 -4.70
CA ALA A 24 3.93 13.25 -3.79
C ALA A 24 4.14 13.70 -2.35
N LEU A 25 4.96 14.73 -2.15
CA LEU A 25 5.27 15.29 -0.85
C LEU A 25 4.01 15.91 -0.22
N HIS A 26 3.20 16.61 -1.02
CA HIS A 26 1.93 17.18 -0.57
C HIS A 26 0.95 16.10 -0.10
N LEU A 27 0.81 15.00 -0.85
CA LEU A 27 -0.06 13.88 -0.45
C LEU A 27 0.43 13.19 0.83
N ILE A 28 1.74 13.07 1.01
CA ILE A 28 2.32 12.52 2.24
C ILE A 28 1.99 13.45 3.42
N GLU A 29 2.19 14.75 3.25
CA GLU A 29 1.92 15.74 4.29
C GLU A 29 0.43 15.77 4.68
N VAL A 30 -0.48 15.78 3.69
CA VAL A 30 -1.93 15.74 3.92
C VAL A 30 -2.37 14.46 4.60
N SER A 31 -1.80 13.30 4.22
CA SER A 31 -2.20 12.01 4.79
C SER A 31 -1.61 11.74 6.17
N GLN A 32 -0.40 12.22 6.46
CA GLN A 32 0.31 11.97 7.71
C GLN A 32 0.22 13.13 8.71
N GLY A 33 -0.29 14.30 8.28
CA GLY A 33 -0.34 15.53 9.06
C GLY A 33 1.03 16.16 9.33
N GLN A 34 2.09 15.63 8.71
CA GLN A 34 3.46 16.11 8.85
C GLN A 34 4.30 15.70 7.64
N ALA A 35 5.39 16.43 7.39
CA ALA A 35 6.41 16.02 6.44
C ALA A 35 6.98 14.66 6.87
N GLY A 36 6.77 13.65 6.03
CA GLY A 36 7.07 12.27 6.37
C GLY A 36 7.67 11.50 5.21
N THR A 37 7.87 10.20 5.43
CA THR A 37 8.34 9.29 4.38
C THR A 37 7.32 8.20 4.13
N VAL A 38 7.30 7.70 2.91
CA VAL A 38 6.52 6.51 2.60
C VAL A 38 7.08 5.33 3.38
N ASN A 39 6.23 4.69 4.17
CA ASN A 39 6.60 3.46 4.87
C ASN A 39 6.71 2.33 3.86
N THR A 40 7.91 2.09 3.35
CA THR A 40 8.15 1.08 2.31
C THR A 40 7.81 -0.32 2.81
N ALA A 41 8.05 -0.63 4.09
CA ALA A 41 7.73 -1.93 4.66
C ALA A 41 6.20 -2.18 4.71
N PHE A 42 5.41 -1.13 4.93
CA PHE A 42 3.95 -1.20 4.82
C PHE A 42 3.52 -1.48 3.38
N VAL A 43 4.05 -0.72 2.41
CA VAL A 43 3.73 -0.89 0.99
C VAL A 43 4.12 -2.29 0.49
N GLU A 44 5.28 -2.81 0.89
CA GLU A 44 5.73 -4.16 0.57
C GLU A 44 4.79 -5.23 1.12
N ARG A 45 4.38 -5.11 2.39
CA ARG A 45 3.43 -6.05 3.03
C ARG A 45 2.05 -5.99 2.40
N LEU A 46 1.56 -4.79 2.06
CA LEU A 46 0.31 -4.60 1.34
C LEU A 46 0.38 -5.29 -0.03
N ASN A 47 1.44 -5.02 -0.81
CA ASN A 47 1.65 -5.66 -2.11
C ASN A 47 1.73 -7.19 -2.02
N ALA A 48 2.36 -7.73 -0.97
CA ALA A 48 2.36 -9.17 -0.73
C ALA A 48 0.94 -9.70 -0.46
N THR A 49 0.18 -9.02 0.40
CA THR A 49 -1.22 -9.38 0.73
C THR A 49 -2.11 -9.35 -0.52
N LEU A 50 -2.00 -8.29 -1.33
CA LEU A 50 -2.77 -8.14 -2.57
C LEU A 50 -2.45 -9.25 -3.57
N ARG A 51 -1.18 -9.68 -3.70
CA ARG A 51 -0.81 -10.82 -4.55
C ARG A 51 -1.33 -12.16 -4.04
N THR A 52 -1.49 -12.31 -2.72
CA THR A 52 -2.13 -13.50 -2.14
C THR A 52 -3.62 -13.55 -2.46
N TRP A 53 -4.33 -12.41 -2.42
CA TRP A 53 -5.79 -12.40 -2.59
C TRP A 53 -6.21 -12.24 -4.05
N LEU A 54 -5.34 -11.68 -4.88
CA LEU A 54 -5.58 -11.46 -6.29
C LEU A 54 -4.47 -12.12 -7.11
N PRO A 55 -4.60 -13.43 -7.42
CA PRO A 55 -3.58 -14.20 -8.13
C PRO A 55 -3.17 -13.59 -9.48
N ALA A 56 -4.07 -12.84 -10.12
CA ALA A 56 -3.79 -12.09 -11.34
C ALA A 56 -2.63 -11.08 -11.21
N LEU A 57 -2.33 -10.59 -10.00
CA LEU A 57 -1.21 -9.68 -9.72
C LEU A 57 0.14 -10.40 -9.54
N VAL A 58 0.16 -11.74 -9.58
CA VAL A 58 1.40 -12.53 -9.51
C VAL A 58 2.07 -12.56 -10.88
N ARG A 59 3.38 -12.31 -10.90
CA ARG A 59 4.24 -12.19 -12.11
C ARG A 59 4.16 -13.38 -13.09
N ARG A 60 3.71 -14.56 -12.64
CA ARG A 60 3.53 -15.78 -13.44
C ARG A 60 2.20 -16.46 -13.08
N SER A 61 1.10 -15.73 -13.14
CA SER A 61 -0.20 -16.36 -13.00
C SER A 61 -0.62 -17.02 -14.32
N PRO A 62 -1.17 -18.24 -14.31
CA PRO A 62 -1.84 -18.83 -15.48
C PRO A 62 -3.13 -18.07 -15.88
N HIS A 63 -3.41 -16.96 -15.21
CA HIS A 63 -4.61 -16.16 -15.38
C HIS A 63 -4.49 -15.35 -16.67
N ALA A 64 -4.60 -16.07 -17.80
CA ALA A 64 -4.61 -15.52 -19.14
C ALA A 64 -5.79 -14.56 -19.29
N GLY A 65 -5.50 -13.28 -19.48
CA GLY A 65 -6.50 -12.33 -19.96
C GLY A 65 -7.54 -11.86 -18.94
N SER A 66 -7.11 -11.45 -17.73
CA SER A 66 -7.96 -10.53 -16.98
C SER A 66 -8.07 -9.21 -17.74
N ASP A 67 -9.25 -8.94 -18.30
CA ASP A 67 -9.68 -7.61 -18.70
C ASP A 67 -9.26 -6.61 -17.62
N GLY A 68 -8.49 -5.59 -17.99
CA GLY A 68 -7.94 -4.61 -17.07
C GLY A 68 -9.02 -3.94 -16.22
N ALA A 69 -10.20 -3.70 -16.79
CA ALA A 69 -11.33 -3.12 -16.06
C ALA A 69 -11.90 -4.11 -15.03
N ARG A 70 -11.92 -5.41 -15.34
CA ARG A 70 -12.33 -6.45 -14.38
C ARG A 70 -11.32 -6.60 -13.26
N LEU A 71 -10.03 -6.55 -13.57
CA LEU A 71 -8.95 -6.59 -12.59
C LEU A 71 -9.03 -5.38 -11.65
N GLU A 72 -9.24 -4.19 -12.21
CA GLU A 72 -9.39 -2.95 -11.44
C GLU A 72 -10.58 -3.01 -10.48
N ARG A 73 -11.75 -3.47 -10.94
CA ARG A 73 -12.91 -3.67 -10.05
C ARG A 73 -12.61 -4.65 -8.91
N HIS A 74 -11.96 -5.77 -9.21
CA HIS A 74 -11.54 -6.73 -8.18
C HIS A 74 -10.54 -6.12 -7.21
N PHE A 75 -9.57 -5.36 -7.72
CA PHE A 75 -8.58 -4.67 -6.93
C PHE A 75 -9.22 -3.69 -5.96
N LEU A 76 -10.16 -2.86 -6.41
CA LEU A 76 -10.88 -1.91 -5.56
C LEU A 76 -11.68 -2.62 -4.46
N LEU A 77 -12.36 -3.71 -4.78
CA LEU A 77 -13.10 -4.50 -3.79
C LEU A 77 -12.17 -5.11 -2.73
N VAL A 78 -11.05 -5.69 -3.16
CA VAL A 78 -10.05 -6.25 -2.24
C VAL A 78 -9.45 -5.16 -1.36
N LEU A 79 -9.14 -3.99 -1.93
CA LEU A 79 -8.58 -2.87 -1.19
C LEU A 79 -9.59 -2.30 -0.17
N ALA A 80 -10.87 -2.19 -0.55
CA ALA A 80 -11.92 -1.78 0.37
C ALA A 80 -12.12 -2.79 1.51
N ALA A 81 -12.15 -4.09 1.19
CA ALA A 81 -12.25 -5.16 2.17
C ALA A 81 -11.04 -5.19 3.12
N TYR A 82 -9.83 -4.99 2.58
CA TYR A 82 -8.63 -4.87 3.37
C TYR A 82 -8.73 -3.67 4.32
N ASN A 83 -9.02 -2.46 3.83
CA ASN A 83 -8.98 -1.26 4.66
C ASN A 83 -10.14 -1.12 5.66
N HIS A 84 -11.34 -1.61 5.33
CA HIS A 84 -12.55 -1.32 6.11
C HIS A 84 -13.21 -2.53 6.76
N ILE A 85 -13.10 -3.73 6.17
CA ILE A 85 -13.80 -4.91 6.70
C ILE A 85 -12.90 -5.70 7.66
N ARG A 86 -11.58 -5.69 7.42
CA ARG A 86 -10.61 -6.41 8.24
C ARG A 86 -10.07 -5.50 9.34
N PRO A 87 -10.28 -5.84 10.62
CA PRO A 87 -9.69 -5.09 11.72
C PRO A 87 -8.16 -5.25 11.68
N HIS A 88 -7.45 -4.15 11.52
CA HIS A 88 -5.99 -4.14 11.58
C HIS A 88 -5.53 -3.87 12.99
N ARG A 89 -4.68 -4.76 13.53
CA ARG A 89 -4.05 -4.55 14.83
C ARG A 89 -3.30 -3.22 14.92
N SER A 90 -2.74 -2.73 13.81
CA SER A 90 -2.04 -1.45 13.72
C SER A 90 -2.95 -0.23 13.69
N LEU A 91 -4.26 -0.40 13.42
CA LEU A 91 -5.26 0.68 13.43
C LEU A 91 -6.10 0.68 14.72
N ARG A 92 -5.79 -0.20 15.67
CA ARG A 92 -6.44 -0.20 16.98
C ARG A 92 -6.23 1.13 17.66
N ILE A 93 -7.30 1.67 18.21
CA ILE A 93 -7.26 2.88 19.01
C ILE A 93 -7.36 2.50 20.48
N GLN A 94 -6.66 3.25 21.33
CA GLN A 94 -6.77 3.07 22.77
C GLN A 94 -7.95 3.92 23.27
N VAL A 95 -9.00 3.26 23.76
CA VAL A 95 -10.16 3.89 24.37
C VAL A 95 -10.23 3.42 25.82
N ASN A 96 -10.16 4.36 26.77
CA ASN A 96 -10.20 4.08 28.21
C ASN A 96 -9.20 2.99 28.65
N GLY A 97 -7.97 3.05 28.14
CA GLY A 97 -6.92 2.09 28.49
C GLY A 97 -7.00 0.74 27.78
N ARG A 98 -8.05 0.46 27.00
CA ARG A 98 -8.22 -0.78 26.24
C ARG A 98 -8.01 -0.55 24.74
N TRP A 99 -7.38 -1.52 24.07
CA TRP A 99 -7.24 -1.51 22.62
C TRP A 99 -8.52 -2.00 21.98
N VAL A 100 -9.17 -1.14 21.21
CA VAL A 100 -10.41 -1.45 20.49
C VAL A 100 -10.10 -1.47 18.99
N ASP A 101 -10.65 -2.47 18.29
CA ASP A 101 -10.63 -2.53 16.83
C ASP A 101 -11.50 -1.40 16.29
N ARG A 102 -10.96 -0.61 15.35
CA ARG A 102 -11.70 0.47 14.68
C ARG A 102 -12.76 -0.11 13.75
#